data_AF-A0A0T9T520-F1
#
_entry.id   AF-A0A0T9T520-F1
#
_cell.length_a   1.000
_cell.length_b   1.000
_cell.length_c   1.000
_cell.angle_alpha   90.00
_cell.angle_beta   90.00
_cell.angle_gamma   90.00
#
_symmetry.space_group_name_H-M   'P 1'
#
loop_
_entity.id
_entity.type
_entity.pdbx_description
1 polymer ?
#
loop_
_entity_poly.entity_id
_entity_poly.type
_entity_poly.pdbx_seq_one_letter_code
_entity_poly.pdbx_strand_id
1 'polypeptide(L)'
;MIENNPIQYMLVDLQGRYNMLMSDFDKLKFFQKQIEVLRERATNDIGAREVLCRLDSVFPNGLAGEKYKMMACISQMKIQFKQLEAQLRNINSDQGVM
;
A
#
# COMPACT_ATOMS: atom_id res chain seq x y z
N MET A 1 -17.21 -31.80 2.79
CA MET A 1 -16.03 -30.96 2.50
C MET A 1 -16.58 -29.67 1.92
N ILE A 2 -16.40 -28.54 2.61
CA ILE A 2 -16.82 -27.23 2.08
C ILE A 2 -15.94 -27.01 0.86
N GLU A 3 -16.52 -27.10 -0.33
CA GLU A 3 -15.86 -26.64 -1.55
C GLU A 3 -15.44 -25.20 -1.28
N ASN A 4 -14.14 -24.98 -1.10
CA ASN A 4 -13.58 -23.66 -0.87
C ASN A 4 -13.95 -22.81 -2.08
N ASN A 5 -15.01 -22.02 -1.96
CA ASN A 5 -15.51 -21.18 -3.02
C ASN A 5 -14.33 -20.29 -3.46
N PRO A 6 -13.88 -20.36 -4.73
CA PRO A 6 -12.73 -19.59 -5.22
C PRO A 6 -12.83 -18.10 -4.89
N ILE A 7 -14.05 -17.58 -4.78
CA ILE A 7 -14.33 -16.20 -4.42
C ILE A 7 -13.97 -15.90 -2.95
N GLN A 8 -14.22 -16.81 -2.02
CA GLN A 8 -13.82 -16.64 -0.62
C GLN A 8 -12.30 -16.61 -0.46
N TYR A 9 -11.58 -17.48 -1.19
CA TYR A 9 -10.11 -17.47 -1.19
C TYR A 9 -9.57 -16.15 -1.74
N MET A 10 -10.11 -15.67 -2.86
CA MET A 10 -9.73 -14.38 -3.44
C MET A 10 -10.01 -13.21 -2.50
N LEU A 11 -11.12 -13.22 -1.76
CA LEU A 11 -11.45 -12.18 -0.78
C LEU A 11 -10.45 -12.16 0.38
N VAL A 12 -10.09 -13.32 0.92
CA VAL A 12 -9.12 -13.44 2.02
C VAL A 12 -7.72 -12.99 1.57
N ASP A 13 -7.28 -13.41 0.37
CA ASP A 13 -5.99 -12.97 -0.20
C ASP A 13 -5.97 -11.45 -0.40
N LEU A 14 -7.02 -10.88 -1.00
CA LEU A 14 -7.12 -9.44 -1.23
C LEU A 14 -7.11 -8.65 0.09
N GLN A 15 -7.81 -9.12 1.12
CA GLN A 15 -7.80 -8.51 2.45
C GLN A 15 -6.40 -8.56 3.09
N GLY A 16 -5.71 -9.69 2.97
CA GLY A 16 -4.33 -9.84 3.43
C GLY A 16 -3.38 -8.86 2.74
N ARG A 17 -3.47 -8.75 1.41
CA ARG A 17 -2.67 -7.82 0.61
C ARG A 17 -2.97 -6.35 0.93
N TYR A 18 -4.24 -6.01 1.17
CA TYR A 18 -4.63 -4.67 1.59
C TYR A 18 -4.00 -4.30 2.95
N ASN A 19 -4.07 -5.20 3.93
CA ASN A 19 -3.49 -4.98 5.26
C ASN A 19 -1.96 -4.81 5.20
N MET A 20 -1.27 -5.63 4.41
CA MET A 20 0.17 -5.50 4.19
C MET A 20 0.51 -4.13 3.57
N LEU A 21 -0.21 -3.72 2.53
CA LEU A 21 0.03 -2.44 1.87
C LEU A 21 -0.25 -1.25 2.79
N MET A 22 -1.26 -1.33 3.64
CA MET A 22 -1.55 -0.30 4.65
C MET A 22 -0.42 -0.20 5.68
N SER A 23 0.10 -1.35 6.15
CA SER A 23 1.25 -1.38 7.07
C SER A 23 2.49 -0.75 6.45
N ASP A 24 2.79 -1.09 5.20
CA ASP A 24 3.95 -0.54 4.50
C ASP A 24 3.82 0.96 4.22
N PHE A 25 2.59 1.42 3.96
CA PHE A 25 2.31 2.85 3.84
C PHE A 25 2.56 3.62 5.14
N ASP A 26 2.18 3.06 6.29
CA ASP A 26 2.44 3.69 7.59
C ASP A 26 3.94 3.70 7.95
N LYS A 27 4.69 2.64 7.61
CA LYS A 27 6.16 2.64 7.71
C LYS A 27 6.76 3.73 6.83
N LEU A 28 6.26 3.90 5.61
CA LEU A 28 6.76 4.94 4.70
C LEU A 28 6.55 6.35 5.27
N LYS A 29 5.39 6.63 5.88
CA LYS A 29 5.14 7.91 6.58
C LYS A 29 6.13 8.12 7.74
N PHE A 30 6.39 7.06 8.51
CA PHE A 30 7.35 7.12 9.60
C PHE A 30 8.77 7.43 9.10
N PHE A 31 9.21 6.78 8.02
CA PHE A 31 10.51 7.08 7.40
C PHE A 31 10.56 8.51 6.85
N GLN A 32 9.50 8.99 6.22
CA GLN A 32 9.40 10.38 5.76
C GLN A 32 9.64 11.38 6.92
N LYS A 33 9.00 11.15 8.07
CA LYS A 33 9.18 11.97 9.26
C LYS A 33 10.61 11.91 9.81
N GLN A 34 11.24 10.74 9.80
CA GLN A 34 12.64 10.61 10.21
C GLN A 34 13.59 11.37 9.29
N ILE A 35 13.33 11.36 7.98
CA ILE A 35 14.12 12.12 7.01
C ILE A 35 14.00 13.62 7.27
N GLU A 36 12.81 14.12 7.60
CA GLU A 36 12.60 15.53 7.97
C GLU A 36 13.41 15.91 9.22
N VAL A 37 13.37 15.08 10.27
CA VAL A 37 14.19 15.29 11.48
C VAL A 37 15.69 15.27 11.17
N LEU A 38 16.14 14.37 10.31
CA LEU A 38 17.54 14.33 9.88
C LEU A 38 17.92 15.62 9.12
N ARG A 39 17.05 16.14 8.26
CA ARG A 39 17.28 17.41 7.53
C ARG A 39 17.41 18.60 8.47
N GLU A 40 16.58 18.69 9.51
CA GLU A 40 16.68 19.74 10.53
C GLU A 40 18.01 19.69 11.28
N ARG A 41 18.51 18.49 11.57
CA ARG A 41 19.76 18.27 12.32
C ARG A 41 21.01 18.41 11.46
N ALA A 42 20.91 18.17 10.15
CA ALA A 42 22.06 18.09 9.24
C ALA A 42 22.97 19.32 9.26
N THR A 43 22.43 20.50 9.57
CA THR A 43 23.21 21.75 9.72
C THR A 43 24.31 21.61 10.78
N ASN A 44 24.03 20.94 11.90
CA ASN A 44 24.90 20.87 13.07
C ASN A 44 25.42 19.45 13.37
N ASP A 45 24.86 18.43 12.72
CA ASP A 45 25.22 17.03 12.91
C ASP A 45 25.77 16.44 11.59
N ILE A 46 27.07 16.12 11.59
CA ILE A 46 27.76 15.53 10.44
C ILE A 46 27.21 14.13 10.14
N GLY A 47 26.89 13.34 11.16
CA GLY A 47 26.31 12.01 11.01
C GLY A 47 24.94 12.06 10.35
N ALA A 48 24.10 13.02 10.74
CA ALA A 48 22.81 13.25 10.07
C ALA A 48 22.99 13.59 8.57
N ARG A 49 24.01 14.40 8.25
CA ARG A 49 24.35 14.78 6.87
C ARG A 49 24.80 13.59 6.04
N GLU A 50 25.66 12.73 6.58
CA GLU A 50 26.11 11.51 5.89
C GLU A 50 24.96 10.54 5.62
N VAL A 51 24.05 10.38 6.58
CA VAL A 51 22.85 9.54 6.40
C VAL A 51 21.98 10.11 5.29
N LEU A 52 21.76 11.42 5.23
CA LEU A 52 21.03 12.05 4.13
C LEU A 52 21.72 11.88 2.78
N CYS A 53 23.06 12.05 2.70
CA CYS A 53 23.78 11.83 1.44
C CYS A 53 23.66 10.38 0.95
N ARG A 54 23.71 9.39 1.85
CA ARG A 54 23.46 7.98 1.51
C ARG A 54 22.02 7.73 1.08
N LEU A 55 21.06 8.42 1.70
CA LEU A 55 19.67 8.31 1.33
C LEU A 55 19.40 8.92 -0.06
N ASP A 56 19.95 10.10 -0.33
CA ASP A 56 19.80 10.81 -1.61
C ASP A 56 20.50 10.06 -2.76
N SER A 57 21.53 9.25 -2.49
CA SER A 57 22.16 8.43 -3.55
C SER A 57 21.28 7.26 -4.01
N VAL A 58 20.45 6.73 -3.12
CA VAL A 58 19.52 5.62 -3.42
C VAL A 58 18.14 6.16 -3.83
N PHE A 59 17.72 7.27 -3.23
CA PHE A 59 16.43 7.93 -3.43
C PHE A 59 16.64 9.42 -3.71
N PRO A 60 17.13 9.80 -4.90
CA PRO A 60 17.53 11.18 -5.22
C PRO A 60 16.39 12.21 -5.15
N ASN A 61 15.14 11.76 -5.22
CA ASN A 61 13.95 12.58 -5.05
C ASN A 61 13.23 12.29 -3.72
N GLY A 62 13.93 11.71 -2.74
CA GLY A 62 13.36 11.15 -1.53
C GLY A 62 12.35 10.03 -1.80
N LEU A 63 11.45 9.82 -0.85
CA LEU A 63 10.43 8.76 -0.91
C LEU A 63 9.15 9.15 -1.69
N ALA A 64 9.14 10.32 -2.35
CA ALA A 64 7.96 10.84 -3.03
C ALA A 64 7.46 9.91 -4.15
N GLY A 65 8.39 9.36 -4.96
CA GLY A 65 8.07 8.43 -6.04
C GLY A 65 7.48 7.11 -5.51
N GLU A 66 8.05 6.57 -4.44
CA GLU A 66 7.57 5.33 -3.83
C GLU A 66 6.20 5.52 -3.15
N LYS A 67 5.98 6.68 -2.52
CA LYS A 67 4.67 7.06 -1.98
C LYS A 67 3.60 7.11 -3.08
N TYR A 68 3.93 7.68 -4.24
CA TYR A 68 3.01 7.75 -5.38
C TYR A 68 2.65 6.35 -5.90
N LYS A 69 3.66 5.47 -6.08
CA LYS A 69 3.44 4.08 -6.52
C LYS A 69 2.56 3.29 -5.54
N MET A 70 2.78 3.44 -4.23
CA MET A 70 1.95 2.81 -3.21
C MET A 70 0.50 3.30 -3.27
N MET A 71 0.28 4.62 -3.37
CA MET A 71 -1.07 5.19 -3.48
C MET A 71 -1.80 4.75 -4.76
N ALA A 72 -1.08 4.63 -5.88
CA ALA A 72 -1.62 4.08 -7.11
C ALA A 72 -2.04 2.60 -6.93
N CYS A 73 -1.22 1.80 -6.26
CA CYS A 73 -1.56 0.41 -5.93
C CYS A 73 -2.80 0.30 -5.04
N ILE A 74 -2.89 1.09 -3.96
CA ILE A 74 -4.07 1.15 -3.08
C ILE A 74 -5.33 1.52 -3.88
N SER A 75 -5.23 2.51 -4.75
CA SER A 75 -6.35 2.97 -5.58
C SER A 75 -6.82 1.88 -6.54
N GLN A 76 -5.88 1.15 -7.16
CA GLN A 76 -6.18 0.03 -8.04
C GLN A 76 -6.88 -1.11 -7.28
N MET A 77 -6.42 -1.45 -6.07
CA MET A 77 -7.05 -2.48 -5.25
C MET A 77 -8.48 -2.10 -4.87
N LYS A 78 -8.74 -0.83 -4.56
CA LYS A 78 -10.11 -0.33 -4.29
C LYS A 78 -11.05 -0.54 -5.50
N ILE A 79 -10.56 -0.37 -6.72
CA ILE A 79 -11.33 -0.65 -7.94
C ILE A 79 -11.61 -2.14 -8.07
N GLN A 80 -10.60 -2.99 -7.86
CA GLN A 80 -10.75 -4.45 -7.92
C GLN A 80 -11.78 -4.96 -6.89
N PHE A 81 -11.79 -4.42 -5.68
CA PHE A 81 -12.80 -4.76 -4.67
C PHE A 81 -14.23 -4.40 -5.12
N LYS A 82 -14.43 -3.22 -5.70
CA LYS A 82 -15.75 -2.81 -6.23
C LYS A 82 -16.21 -3.70 -7.38
N GLN A 83 -15.30 -4.11 -8.26
CA GLN A 83 -15.60 -5.03 -9.36
C GLN A 83 -16.01 -6.39 -8.82
N LEU A 84 -15.30 -6.91 -7.81
CA LEU A 84 -15.63 -8.17 -7.17
C LEU A 84 -16.98 -8.12 -6.46
N GLU A 85 -17.29 -7.02 -5.76
CA GLU A 85 -18.59 -6.80 -5.13
C GLU A 85 -19.73 -6.80 -6.16
N ALA A 86 -19.54 -6.15 -7.32
CA ALA A 86 -20.51 -6.14 -8.40
C ALA A 86 -20.73 -7.54 -9.00
N GLN A 87 -19.65 -8.30 -9.24
CA GLN A 87 -19.74 -9.67 -9.73
C GLN A 87 -20.51 -10.57 -8.75
N LEU A 88 -20.26 -10.44 -7.45
CA LEU A 88 -20.98 -11.18 -6.41
C LEU A 88 -22.49 -10.87 -6.38
N ARG A 89 -22.87 -9.60 -6.51
CA ARG A 89 -24.29 -9.20 -6.56
C ARG A 89 -25.02 -9.79 -7.77
N ASN A 90 -24.35 -9.83 -8.92
CA ASN A 90 -24.93 -10.38 -10.15
C ASN A 90 -25.14 -11.90 -10.05
N ILE A 91 -24.18 -12.63 -9.46
CA ILE A 91 -24.32 -14.08 -9.21
C ILE A 91 -25.56 -14.37 -8.34
N ASN A 92 -25.81 -13.57 -7.30
CA ASN A 92 -26.98 -13.74 -6.44
C ASN A 92 -28.30 -13.30 -7.09
N SER A 93 -28.24 -12.48 -8.14
CA SER A 93 -29.44 -11.99 -8.86
C SER A 93 -29.91 -12.99 -9.92
N ASP A 94 -28.98 -13.72 -10.55
CA ASP A 94 -29.30 -14.76 -11.55
C ASP A 94 -29.85 -16.06 -10.94
N GLN A 95 -29.77 -16.25 -9.61
CA GLN A 95 -30.39 -17.39 -8.91
C GLN A 95 -31.82 -17.08 -8.38
N GLY A 96 -32.36 -15.89 -8.66
CA GLY A 96 -33.64 -15.41 -8.12
C GLY A 96 -34.83 -15.42 -9.08
N VAL A 97 -34.71 -16.00 -10.28
CA VAL A 97 -35.84 -16.11 -11.24
C VAL A 97 -35.89 -17.53 -11.83
N MET A 98 -36.50 -18.45 -11.09
CA MET A 98 -37.34 -19.54 -11.61
C MET A 98 -38.47 -19.81 -10.63
#